data_AF-A0A2A2RH54-F1
#
_entry.id   AF-A0A2A2RH54-F1
#
_cell.length_a   1.000
_cell.length_b   1.000
_cell.length_c   1.000
_cell.angle_alpha   90.00
_cell.angle_beta   90.00
_cell.angle_gamma   90.00
#
_symmetry.space_group_name_H-M   'P 1'
#
loop_
_entity.id
_entity.type
_entity.pdbx_description
1 polymer ?
#
loop_
_entity_poly.entity_id
_entity_poly.type
_entity_poly.pdbx_seq_one_letter_code
_entity_poly.pdbx_strand_id
1 'polypeptide(L)'
;MKVVNPLKVPFGKAKASPIRQVSYHQWEDAFAVDFEDGLSFLEPHATIRKASKIAPKACVDRVELEEELRHGFMVHYDNGQVAEVSWAFIRELPPKAH
;
A
#
# COMPACT_ATOMS: atom_id res chain seq x y z
N MET A 1 -3.18 18.98 -0.19
CA MET A 1 -3.70 18.45 1.09
C MET A 1 -2.90 17.20 1.45
N LYS A 2 -2.43 17.06 2.69
CA LYS A 2 -1.82 15.80 3.14
C LYS A 2 -2.98 14.87 3.49
N VAL A 3 -3.28 13.90 2.63
CA VAL A 3 -4.27 12.86 2.94
C VAL A 3 -3.64 11.99 4.01
N VAL A 4 -3.98 12.24 5.27
CA VAL A 4 -3.57 11.41 6.40
C VAL A 4 -4.71 10.41 6.57
N ASN A 5 -4.45 9.13 6.30
CA ASN A 5 -5.41 8.09 6.64
C ASN A 5 -5.51 8.04 8.18
N PRO A 6 -6.66 8.39 8.78
CA PRO A 6 -6.79 8.55 10.23
C PRO A 6 -6.64 7.23 10.99
N LEU A 7 -6.68 6.09 10.29
CA LEU A 7 -6.50 4.77 10.86
C LEU A 7 -5.03 4.35 10.94
N LYS A 8 -4.11 5.05 10.25
CA LYS A 8 -2.67 4.75 10.38
C LYS A 8 -2.19 5.10 11.78
N VAL A 9 -1.50 4.18 12.40
CA VAL A 9 -0.91 4.35 13.74
C VAL A 9 0.58 4.72 13.62
N PRO A 10 1.24 5.21 14.68
CA PRO A 10 2.68 5.47 14.64
C PRO A 10 3.49 4.21 14.30
N PHE A 11 4.66 4.40 13.70
CA PHE A 11 5.61 3.32 13.39
C PHE A 11 5.87 2.40 14.59
N GLY A 12 5.82 1.09 14.36
CA GLY A 12 6.01 0.04 15.36
C GLY A 12 4.87 -0.11 16.37
N LYS A 13 3.69 0.45 16.10
CA LYS A 13 2.50 0.35 16.97
C LYS A 13 1.37 -0.48 16.37
N ALA A 14 1.39 -0.76 15.07
CA ALA A 14 0.39 -1.61 14.47
C ALA A 14 0.61 -3.08 14.87
N LYS A 15 -0.48 -3.84 14.91
CA LYS A 15 -0.42 -5.30 14.98
C LYS A 15 -0.43 -5.85 13.55
N ALA A 16 0.39 -6.86 13.29
CA ALA A 16 0.37 -7.56 12.03
C ALA A 16 -0.99 -8.25 11.83
N SER A 17 -1.54 -8.12 10.64
CA SER A 17 -2.71 -8.87 10.17
C SER A 17 -2.47 -9.20 8.71
N PRO A 18 -2.76 -10.43 8.25
CA PRO A 18 -2.70 -10.77 6.84
C PRO A 18 -3.64 -9.87 6.02
N ILE A 19 -3.21 -9.56 4.80
CA ILE A 19 -4.02 -8.90 3.80
C ILE A 19 -4.98 -9.95 3.21
N ARG A 20 -6.27 -9.66 3.24
CA ARG A 20 -7.31 -10.51 2.66
C ARG A 20 -7.44 -10.28 1.17
N GLN A 21 -7.45 -9.01 0.75
CA GLN A 21 -7.62 -8.62 -0.64
C GLN A 21 -6.97 -7.25 -0.89
N VAL A 22 -6.49 -7.05 -2.11
CA VAL A 22 -6.06 -5.75 -2.62
C VAL A 22 -6.67 -5.51 -4.00
N SER A 23 -7.08 -4.28 -4.27
CA SER A 23 -7.53 -3.87 -5.60
C SER A 23 -7.14 -2.43 -5.90
N TYR A 24 -6.84 -2.14 -7.16
CA TYR A 24 -6.53 -0.80 -7.61
C TYR A 24 -7.79 -0.10 -8.14
N HIS A 25 -8.17 1.01 -7.52
CA HIS A 25 -9.29 1.86 -7.91
C HIS A 25 -8.79 2.98 -8.82
N GLN A 26 -8.76 2.73 -10.13
CA GLN A 26 -8.18 3.64 -11.11
C GLN A 26 -8.79 5.05 -11.09
N TRP A 27 -10.10 5.16 -10.85
CA TRP A 27 -10.79 6.46 -10.78
C TRP A 27 -10.36 7.32 -9.59
N GLU A 28 -9.97 6.69 -8.49
CA GLU A 28 -9.52 7.37 -7.26
C GLU A 28 -7.98 7.45 -7.17
N ASP A 29 -7.27 6.83 -8.11
CA ASP A 29 -5.81 6.65 -8.10
C ASP A 29 -5.31 6.13 -6.73
N ALA A 30 -5.94 5.05 -6.24
CA ALA A 30 -5.71 4.50 -4.91
C ALA A 30 -5.88 2.98 -4.86
N PHE A 31 -5.33 2.36 -3.82
CA PHE A 31 -5.41 0.93 -3.57
C PHE A 31 -6.32 0.69 -2.36
N ALA A 32 -7.39 -0.07 -2.56
CA ALA A 32 -8.21 -0.60 -1.47
C ALA A 32 -7.55 -1.88 -0.95
N VAL A 33 -7.23 -1.89 0.34
CA VAL A 33 -6.55 -2.98 1.03
C VAL A 33 -7.39 -3.42 2.22
N ASP A 34 -7.87 -4.66 2.18
CA ASP A 34 -8.67 -5.26 3.23
C ASP A 34 -7.83 -6.24 4.04
N PHE A 35 -7.98 -6.22 5.36
CA PHE A 35 -7.26 -7.08 6.29
C PHE A 35 -8.20 -8.11 6.93
N GLU A 36 -7.63 -9.25 7.35
CA GLU A 36 -8.38 -10.31 8.05
C GLU A 36 -8.95 -9.86 9.41
N ASP A 37 -8.38 -8.83 10.04
CA ASP A 37 -8.90 -8.24 11.28
C ASP A 37 -10.11 -7.30 11.06
N GLY A 38 -10.60 -7.21 9.82
CA GLY A 38 -11.79 -6.44 9.45
C GLY A 38 -11.52 -4.96 9.16
N LEU A 39 -10.27 -4.51 9.20
CA LEU A 39 -9.92 -3.15 8.81
C LEU A 39 -9.71 -3.05 7.29
N SER A 40 -10.11 -1.90 6.74
CA SER A 40 -9.91 -1.54 5.34
C SER A 40 -9.22 -0.20 5.23
N PHE A 41 -8.27 -0.10 4.30
CA PHE A 41 -7.51 1.10 4.04
C PHE A 41 -7.62 1.46 2.57
N LEU A 42 -7.78 2.76 2.30
CA LEU A 42 -7.58 3.33 0.98
C LEU A 42 -6.22 4.01 0.97
N GLU A 43 -5.24 3.40 0.31
CA GLU A 43 -3.88 3.90 0.20
C GLU A 43 -3.70 4.65 -1.13
N PRO A 44 -3.41 5.97 -1.11
CA PRO A 44 -3.22 6.73 -2.34
C PRO A 44 -2.02 6.21 -3.14
N HIS A 45 -2.16 6.04 -4.44
CA HIS A 45 -1.09 5.55 -5.30
C HIS A 45 0.17 6.43 -5.24
N ALA A 46 0.00 7.75 -5.09
CA ALA A 46 1.09 8.69 -4.93
C ALA A 46 2.03 8.38 -3.74
N THR A 47 1.54 7.78 -2.66
CA THR A 47 2.39 7.42 -1.50
C THR A 47 3.30 6.25 -1.84
N ILE A 48 2.75 5.21 -2.49
CA ILE A 48 3.48 4.04 -2.97
C ILE A 48 4.54 4.45 -4.00
N ARG A 49 4.16 5.25 -5.00
CA ARG A 49 5.12 5.74 -6.01
C ARG A 49 6.29 6.47 -5.39
N LYS A 50 6.01 7.35 -4.43
CA LYS A 50 7.04 8.12 -3.73
C LYS A 50 7.98 7.21 -2.94
N ALA A 51 7.44 6.23 -2.23
CA ALA A 51 8.22 5.30 -1.42
C ALA A 51 9.11 4.39 -2.27
N SER A 52 8.56 3.87 -3.38
CA SER A 52 9.23 2.90 -4.25
C SER A 52 9.95 3.52 -5.46
N LYS A 53 10.01 4.86 -5.53
CA LYS A 53 10.66 5.63 -6.62
C LYS A 53 10.12 5.27 -8.02
N ILE A 54 8.81 5.08 -8.12
CA ILE A 54 8.14 4.76 -9.37
C ILE A 54 8.05 6.01 -10.24
N ALA A 55 8.30 5.87 -11.54
CA ALA A 55 8.20 6.98 -12.47
C ALA A 55 6.76 7.57 -12.49
N PRO A 56 6.59 8.90 -12.55
CA PRO A 56 5.27 9.53 -12.51
C PRO A 56 4.32 9.10 -13.64
N LYS A 57 4.87 8.66 -14.78
CA LYS A 57 4.10 8.24 -15.97
C LYS A 57 3.87 6.74 -16.05
N ALA A 58 4.46 5.93 -15.16
CA ALA A 58 4.28 4.48 -15.20
C ALA A 58 2.82 4.13 -14.87
N CYS A 59 2.14 3.32 -15.67
CA CYS A 59 0.75 2.92 -15.39
C CYS A 59 0.72 1.60 -14.62
N VAL A 60 -0.25 1.43 -13.72
CA VAL A 60 -0.45 0.13 -13.05
C VAL A 60 -0.90 -0.87 -14.11
N ASP A 61 -0.16 -1.98 -14.22
CA ASP A 61 -0.49 -3.10 -15.10
C ASP A 61 -1.28 -4.16 -14.33
N ARG A 62 -0.74 -4.62 -13.19
CA ARG A 62 -1.42 -5.58 -12.31
C ARG A 62 -1.00 -5.44 -10.85
N VAL A 63 -1.86 -5.95 -9.97
CA VAL A 63 -1.59 -6.07 -8.53
C VAL A 63 -1.58 -7.54 -8.15
N GLU A 64 -0.57 -7.95 -7.40
CA GLU A 64 -0.33 -9.33 -7.01
C GLU A 64 -0.20 -9.42 -5.49
N LEU A 65 -1.07 -10.19 -4.83
CA LEU A 65 -1.00 -10.43 -3.40
C LEU A 65 0.05 -11.52 -3.13
N GLU A 66 0.91 -11.33 -2.13
CA GLU A 66 1.87 -12.36 -1.72
C GLU A 66 1.13 -13.56 -1.12
N GLU A 67 1.37 -14.77 -1.64
CA GLU A 67 0.48 -15.92 -1.43
C GLU A 67 0.71 -16.68 -0.11
N GLU A 68 1.92 -16.72 0.43
CA GLU A 68 2.27 -17.56 1.58
C GLU A 68 1.84 -16.91 2.90
N LEU A 69 2.27 -15.67 3.14
CA LEU A 69 2.03 -14.96 4.40
C LEU A 69 0.97 -13.88 4.29
N ARG A 70 0.66 -13.44 3.06
CA ARG A 70 -0.18 -12.28 2.75
C ARG A 70 0.27 -11.04 3.53
N HIS A 71 1.59 -10.88 3.67
CA HIS A 71 2.21 -9.77 4.41
C HIS A 71 2.40 -8.52 3.55
N GLY A 72 2.11 -8.60 2.27
CA GLY A 72 2.25 -7.49 1.34
C GLY A 72 1.68 -7.83 -0.02
N PHE A 73 1.86 -6.91 -0.96
CA PHE A 73 1.49 -7.08 -2.35
C PHE A 73 2.48 -6.35 -3.25
N MET A 74 2.53 -6.76 -4.51
CA MET A 74 3.33 -6.16 -5.57
C MET A 74 2.42 -5.38 -6.51
N VAL A 75 2.82 -4.15 -6.83
CA VAL A 75 2.23 -3.36 -7.91
C VAL A 75 3.19 -3.41 -9.09
N HIS A 76 2.78 -4.08 -10.16
CA HIS A 76 3.53 -4.16 -11.41
C HIS A 76 3.10 -3.02 -12.32
N TYR A 77 4.07 -2.39 -12.98
CA TYR A 77 3.84 -1.26 -13.89
C TYR A 77 4.20 -1.62 -15.33
N ASP A 78 3.57 -0.91 -16.26
CA ASP A 78 3.75 -1.07 -17.72
C ASP A 78 5.19 -0.92 -18.23
N ASN A 79 6.03 -0.19 -17.49
CA ASN A 79 7.43 0.04 -17.81
C ASN A 79 8.39 -0.94 -17.12
N GLY A 80 7.88 -2.01 -16.52
CA GLY A 80 8.65 -3.04 -15.83
C GLY A 80 9.10 -2.67 -14.41
N GLN A 81 8.73 -1.48 -13.90
CA GLN A 81 8.93 -1.18 -12.50
C GLN A 81 7.99 -2.03 -11.63
N VAL A 82 8.43 -2.33 -10.41
CA VAL A 82 7.63 -3.03 -9.40
C VAL A 82 7.73 -2.29 -8.08
N ALA A 83 6.60 -2.04 -7.43
CA ALA A 83 6.55 -1.57 -6.04
C ALA A 83 6.12 -2.71 -5.12
N GLU A 84 6.96 -3.08 -4.17
CA GLU A 84 6.59 -3.96 -3.07
C GLU A 84 6.00 -3.12 -1.92
N VAL A 85 4.82 -3.52 -1.44
CA VAL A 85 4.07 -2.79 -0.42
C VAL A 85 3.73 -3.73 0.73
N SER A 86 4.27 -3.46 1.91
CA SER A 86 4.05 -4.29 3.11
C SER A 86 2.79 -3.87 3.87
N TRP A 87 2.23 -4.80 4.66
CA TRP A 87 1.14 -4.54 5.59
C TRP A 87 1.45 -3.36 6.53
N ALA A 88 2.71 -3.24 6.97
CA ALA A 88 3.16 -2.20 7.88
C ALA A 88 3.12 -0.82 7.18
N PHE A 89 3.52 -0.75 5.91
CA PHE A 89 3.41 0.50 5.14
C PHE A 89 1.96 1.00 5.08
N ILE A 90 1.00 0.09 4.92
CA ILE A 90 -0.44 0.42 4.89
C ILE A 90 -0.96 0.85 6.27
N ARG A 91 -0.51 0.21 7.36
CA ARG A 91 -1.05 0.46 8.70
C ARG A 91 -0.31 1.53 9.50
N GLU A 92 0.91 1.87 9.12
CA GLU A 92 1.77 2.73 9.92
C GLU A 92 2.13 4.02 9.22
N LEU A 93 2.24 5.09 10.02
CA LEU A 93 2.89 6.32 9.63
C LEU A 93 4.41 6.07 9.51
N PRO A 94 5.10 6.78 8.61
CA PRO A 94 6.56 6.72 8.54
C PRO A 94 7.20 7.02 9.90
N PRO A 95 8.36 6.43 10.22
CA PRO A 95 9.10 6.78 11.43
C PRO A 95 9.41 8.28 11.44
N LYS A 96 9.32 8.90 12.62
CA LYS A 96 9.77 10.29 12.78
C LYS A 96 11.28 10.32 12.61
N ALA A 97 11.79 11.18 11.73
CA ALA A 97 13.22 11.46 11.69
C ALA A 97 13.64 12.01 13.05
N HIS A 98 14.67 11.39 13.64
CA HIS A 98 15.33 11.88 14.85
C HIS A 98 16.23 13.08 14.53
#